data_AF-A0A8S3V9N7-F1
#
_entry.id   AF-A0A8S3V9N7-F1
#
_cell.length_a   1.000
_cell.length_b   1.000
_cell.length_c   1.000
_cell.angle_alpha   90.00
_cell.angle_beta   90.00
_cell.angle_gamma   90.00
#
_symmetry.space_group_name_H-M   'P 1'
#
loop_
_entity.id
_entity.type
_entity.pdbx_description
1 polymer ?
#
loop_
_entity_poly.entity_id
_entity_poly.type
_entity_poly.pdbx_seq_one_letter_code
_entity_poly.pdbx_strand_id
1 'polypeptide(L)'
;MLVDGGRQCVCVSLCFMASVTHEPSTPSDVDHILQLGTDLYHSISTHRGYMLINEIPSTVNLTGRSLHFRVIESKGGSTAHAVDDLDALCFSIKGALKRCYEESDMCFMTVGNYPSCTIGTKKTADQMYLVMDSHSRDESGKSVPDGKAVVLRFRSLDQLVTYIRDRFNALVLLIVHKGIDIDIQAVLDMFARKYPRRMLLLNPLA
;
A
#
# COMPACT_ATOMS: atom_id res chain seq x y z
N MET A 1 4.03 13.88 -13.62
CA MET A 1 4.99 13.23 -12.70
C MET A 1 4.85 13.93 -11.36
N LEU A 2 4.41 13.24 -10.30
CA LEU A 2 4.28 13.85 -8.97
C LEU A 2 5.68 14.13 -8.41
N VAL A 3 5.95 15.36 -8.01
CA VAL A 3 7.29 15.88 -7.64
C VAL A 3 7.91 15.14 -6.44
N ASP A 4 7.09 14.50 -5.60
CA ASP A 4 7.52 13.77 -4.40
C ASP A 4 7.14 12.27 -4.43
N GLY A 5 6.99 11.69 -5.63
CA GLY A 5 6.58 10.29 -5.83
C GLY A 5 7.28 9.29 -4.90
N GLY A 6 6.50 8.67 -4.02
CA GLY A 6 6.94 7.63 -3.08
C GLY A 6 7.09 8.08 -1.63
N ARG A 7 7.04 9.39 -1.32
CA ARG A 7 7.18 9.91 0.06
C ARG A 7 5.85 10.27 0.72
N GLN A 8 4.84 10.56 -0.09
CA GLN A 8 3.51 10.99 0.34
C GLN A 8 2.56 9.83 0.69
N CYS A 9 3.01 8.57 0.63
CA CYS A 9 2.13 7.39 0.72
C CYS A 9 1.31 7.32 2.02
N VAL A 10 1.87 7.81 3.14
CA VAL A 10 1.15 7.91 4.42
C VAL A 10 -0.03 8.90 4.33
N CYS A 11 0.20 10.10 3.79
CA CYS A 11 -0.84 11.11 3.64
C CYS A 11 -1.90 10.68 2.61
N VAL A 12 -1.50 10.06 1.50
CA VAL A 12 -2.44 9.47 0.52
C VAL A 12 -3.31 8.40 1.18
N SER A 13 -2.70 7.53 1.99
CA SER A 13 -3.42 6.48 2.73
C SER A 13 -4.43 7.08 3.70
N LEU A 14 -4.09 8.19 4.37
CA LEU A 14 -5.02 8.90 5.25
C LEU A 14 -6.18 9.52 4.47
N CYS A 15 -5.91 10.23 3.37
CA CYS A 15 -6.95 10.84 2.53
C CYS A 15 -7.91 9.79 1.96
N PHE A 16 -7.36 8.65 1.52
CA PHE A 16 -8.17 7.49 1.14
C PHE A 16 -9.04 7.04 2.32
N MET A 17 -8.46 6.83 3.49
CA MET A 17 -9.18 6.39 4.70
C MET A 17 -10.30 7.36 5.10
N ALA A 18 -10.02 8.66 5.05
CA ALA A 18 -10.96 9.75 5.35
C ALA A 18 -12.02 10.01 4.26
N SER A 19 -11.92 9.39 3.07
CA SER A 19 -12.94 9.51 2.02
C SER A 19 -14.18 8.70 2.40
N VAL A 20 -15.11 9.31 3.16
CA VAL A 20 -16.29 8.64 3.71
C VAL A 20 -17.49 8.65 2.74
N THR A 21 -17.54 9.61 1.82
CA THR A 21 -18.77 9.88 1.04
C THR A 21 -18.93 9.03 -0.22
N HIS A 22 -17.85 8.50 -0.81
CA HIS A 22 -17.92 7.54 -1.91
C HIS A 22 -16.66 6.67 -1.96
N GLU A 23 -16.82 5.38 -2.24
CA GLU A 23 -15.71 4.49 -2.60
C GLU A 23 -15.12 4.95 -3.95
N PRO A 24 -13.78 5.09 -4.07
CA PRO A 24 -13.16 5.44 -5.34
C PRO A 24 -13.48 4.38 -6.38
N SER A 25 -14.08 4.78 -7.49
CA SER A 25 -14.55 3.86 -8.53
C SER A 25 -14.01 4.18 -9.91
N THR A 26 -13.51 5.40 -10.10
CA THR A 26 -12.93 5.89 -11.35
C THR A 26 -11.45 6.25 -11.18
N PRO A 27 -10.66 6.25 -12.26
CA PRO A 27 -9.30 6.76 -12.23
C PRO A 27 -9.22 8.20 -11.70
N SER A 28 -10.22 9.03 -12.00
CA SER A 28 -10.29 10.42 -11.52
C SER A 28 -10.45 10.50 -10.00
N ASP A 29 -11.15 9.56 -9.37
CA ASP A 29 -11.27 9.50 -7.90
C ASP A 29 -9.91 9.17 -7.27
N VAL A 30 -9.18 8.23 -7.87
CA VAL A 30 -7.85 7.82 -7.42
C VAL A 30 -6.86 8.99 -7.57
N ASP A 31 -6.88 9.69 -8.70
CA ASP A 31 -6.05 10.87 -8.95
C ASP A 31 -6.38 12.01 -7.97
N HIS A 32 -7.67 12.21 -7.66
CA HIS A 32 -8.08 13.19 -6.67
C HIS A 32 -7.53 12.86 -5.26
N ILE A 33 -7.59 11.59 -4.85
CA ILE A 33 -7.02 11.15 -3.56
C ILE A 33 -5.50 11.30 -3.53
N LEU A 34 -4.81 10.99 -4.64
CA LEU A 34 -3.37 11.22 -4.76
C LEU A 34 -3.03 12.70 -4.60
N GLN A 35 -3.80 13.58 -5.22
CA GLN A 35 -3.61 15.03 -5.10
C GLN A 35 -3.84 15.49 -3.66
N LEU A 36 -4.97 15.12 -3.04
CA LEU A 36 -5.26 15.44 -1.64
C LEU A 36 -4.16 14.95 -0.70
N GLY A 37 -3.65 13.73 -0.91
CA GLY A 37 -2.56 13.18 -0.11
C GLY A 37 -1.24 13.91 -0.32
N THR A 38 -0.96 14.38 -1.54
CA THR A 38 0.22 15.18 -1.85
C THR A 38 0.14 16.56 -1.19
N ASP A 39 -1.01 17.22 -1.29
CA ASP A 39 -1.26 18.52 -0.66
C ASP A 39 -1.15 18.43 0.86
N LEU A 40 -1.75 17.39 1.46
CA LEU A 40 -1.64 17.12 2.89
C LEU A 40 -0.18 16.89 3.29
N TYR A 41 0.56 16.07 2.54
CA TYR A 41 1.97 15.82 2.79
C TYR A 41 2.79 17.11 2.75
N HIS A 42 2.54 18.02 1.79
CA HIS A 42 3.23 19.32 1.74
C HIS A 42 2.85 20.24 2.89
N SER A 43 1.62 20.15 3.41
CA SER A 43 1.19 20.94 4.55
C SER A 43 1.80 20.51 5.89
N ILE A 44 2.19 19.23 6.01
CA ILE A 44 2.74 18.65 7.24
C ILE A 44 4.27 18.52 7.18
N SER A 45 4.81 18.07 6.04
CA SER A 45 6.23 17.71 5.92
C SER A 45 7.12 18.95 5.89
N THR A 46 8.01 19.05 6.89
CA THR A 46 8.99 20.13 6.99
C THR A 46 10.31 19.83 6.27
N HIS A 47 10.67 18.55 6.13
CA HIS A 47 11.97 18.10 5.62
C HIS A 47 11.89 17.36 4.27
N ARG A 48 10.70 17.27 3.66
CA ARG A 48 10.44 16.59 2.38
C ARG A 48 10.96 15.14 2.29
N GLY A 49 11.06 14.44 3.41
CA GLY A 49 11.49 13.04 3.51
C GLY A 49 10.32 12.06 3.68
N TYR A 50 10.62 10.78 3.90
CA TYR A 50 9.59 9.82 4.31
C TYR A 50 8.94 10.26 5.62
N MET A 51 7.63 10.08 5.72
CA MET A 51 6.83 10.44 6.88
C MET A 51 6.39 9.18 7.63
N LEU A 52 6.49 9.19 8.95
CA LEU A 52 5.93 8.18 9.84
C LEU A 52 4.45 8.49 10.13
N ILE A 53 3.66 7.46 10.44
CA ILE A 53 2.24 7.62 10.74
C ILE A 53 2.02 8.51 11.98
N ASN A 54 2.93 8.48 12.96
CA ASN A 54 2.86 9.29 14.17
C ASN A 54 3.26 10.76 13.97
N GLU A 55 3.77 11.13 12.80
CA GLU A 55 4.04 12.53 12.43
C GLU A 55 2.80 13.24 11.89
N ILE A 56 1.72 12.49 11.61
CA ILE A 56 0.43 13.08 11.23
C ILE A 56 -0.17 13.79 12.46
N PRO A 57 -0.54 15.07 12.35
CA PRO A 57 -1.27 15.76 13.42
C PRO A 57 -2.57 15.04 13.77
N SER A 58 -2.95 15.03 15.05
CA SER A 58 -4.22 14.42 15.49
C SER A 58 -5.45 15.08 14.88
N THR A 59 -5.30 16.29 14.34
CA THR A 59 -6.36 16.99 13.60
C THR A 59 -5.81 17.44 12.26
N VAL A 60 -6.44 17.02 11.17
CA VAL A 60 -6.11 17.50 9.82
C VAL A 60 -7.33 18.07 9.13
N ASN A 61 -7.11 19.09 8.30
CA ASN A 61 -8.15 19.69 7.48
C ASN A 61 -8.13 19.01 6.11
N LEU A 62 -9.16 18.22 5.81
CA LEU A 62 -9.34 17.56 4.52
C LEU A 62 -10.66 18.04 3.91
N THR A 63 -10.58 18.49 2.65
CA THR A 63 -11.75 18.95 1.87
C THR A 63 -12.65 19.95 2.61
N GLY A 64 -12.04 20.87 3.39
CA GLY A 64 -12.75 21.88 4.17
C GLY A 64 -13.38 21.37 5.47
N ARG A 65 -13.15 20.10 5.84
CA ARG A 65 -13.59 19.50 7.11
C ARG A 65 -12.40 19.29 8.02
N SER A 66 -12.53 19.74 9.26
CA SER A 66 -11.57 19.40 10.31
C SER A 66 -11.89 18.00 10.82
N LEU A 67 -10.97 17.07 10.62
CA LEU A 67 -11.11 15.68 11.01
C LEU A 67 -10.14 15.40 12.15
N HIS A 68 -10.63 14.72 13.18
CA HIS A 68 -9.82 14.29 14.31
C HIS A 68 -9.56 12.78 14.20
N PHE A 69 -8.29 12.39 14.33
CA PHE A 69 -7.83 11.02 14.18
C PHE A 69 -7.06 10.61 15.41
N ARG A 70 -7.24 9.35 15.80
CA ARG A 70 -6.45 8.71 16.84
C ARG A 70 -5.83 7.45 16.26
N VAL A 71 -4.50 7.42 16.22
CA VAL A 71 -3.75 6.22 15.85
C VAL A 71 -3.81 5.26 17.04
N ILE A 72 -4.33 4.06 16.81
CA ILE A 72 -4.37 2.99 17.82
C ILE A 72 -3.01 2.28 17.88
N GLU A 73 -2.82 1.46 18.91
CA GLU A 73 -1.58 0.71 19.10
C GLU A 73 -1.27 -0.18 17.88
N SER A 74 -0.03 -0.08 17.38
CA SER A 74 0.40 -0.84 16.20
C SER A 74 0.51 -2.34 16.49
N LYS A 75 -0.05 -3.17 15.61
CA LYS A 75 0.11 -4.62 15.68
C LYS A 75 1.20 -5.05 14.69
N GLY A 76 2.41 -5.26 15.22
CA GLY A 76 3.61 -5.56 14.44
C GLY A 76 3.97 -7.05 14.43
N GLY A 77 4.82 -7.44 13.49
CA GLY A 77 5.36 -8.79 13.43
C GLY A 77 6.29 -8.99 12.25
N SER A 78 6.89 -10.18 12.16
CA SER A 78 7.70 -10.58 11.00
C SER A 78 6.88 -11.41 10.03
N THR A 79 7.11 -11.20 8.73
CA THR A 79 6.45 -11.94 7.65
C THR A 79 6.81 -13.42 7.62
N ALA A 80 7.88 -13.82 8.32
CA ALA A 80 8.26 -15.22 8.50
C ALA A 80 7.29 -15.98 9.42
N HIS A 81 6.50 -15.28 10.25
CA HIS A 81 5.56 -15.92 11.15
C HIS A 81 4.24 -16.22 10.44
N ALA A 82 3.92 -17.51 10.33
CA ALA A 82 2.62 -17.97 9.84
C ALA A 82 1.52 -17.86 10.90
N VAL A 83 1.91 -17.80 12.19
CA VAL A 83 1.03 -17.78 13.36
C VAL A 83 1.43 -16.65 14.31
N ASP A 84 0.50 -16.23 15.16
CA ASP A 84 0.77 -15.20 16.15
C ASP A 84 1.57 -15.78 17.33
N ASP A 85 2.50 -14.98 17.85
CA ASP A 85 3.20 -15.19 19.10
C ASP A 85 2.74 -14.09 20.07
N LEU A 86 1.81 -14.45 20.96
CA LEU A 86 1.17 -13.50 21.87
C LEU A 86 2.12 -13.06 22.99
N ASP A 87 3.04 -13.92 23.39
CA ASP A 87 4.01 -13.62 24.45
C ASP A 87 5.02 -12.58 23.97
N ALA A 88 5.42 -12.67 22.70
CA ALA A 88 6.30 -11.70 22.05
C ALA A 88 5.56 -10.50 21.42
N LEU A 89 4.22 -10.45 21.51
CA LEU A 89 3.37 -9.48 20.80
C LEU A 89 3.69 -9.38 19.30
N CYS A 90 4.05 -10.51 18.69
CA CYS A 90 4.42 -10.62 17.28
C CYS A 90 3.29 -11.32 16.52
N PHE A 91 2.70 -10.63 15.56
CA PHE A 91 1.53 -11.11 14.86
C PHE A 91 1.86 -11.57 13.44
N SER A 92 1.19 -12.63 12.98
CA SER A 92 1.10 -12.92 11.55
C SER A 92 0.38 -11.77 10.83
N ILE A 93 0.61 -11.58 9.52
CA ILE A 93 -0.10 -10.54 8.74
C ILE A 93 -1.63 -10.67 8.91
N LYS A 94 -2.13 -11.90 8.88
CA LYS A 94 -3.57 -12.19 9.05
C LYS A 94 -4.04 -11.84 10.47
N GLY A 95 -3.29 -12.23 11.49
CA GLY A 95 -3.61 -11.94 12.89
C GLY A 95 -3.54 -10.45 13.23
N ALA A 96 -2.57 -9.73 12.69
CA ALA A 96 -2.44 -8.28 12.83
C ALA A 96 -3.63 -7.56 12.21
N LEU A 97 -3.93 -7.84 10.94
CA LEU A 97 -5.09 -7.24 10.24
C LEU A 97 -6.40 -7.56 10.94
N LYS A 98 -6.60 -8.81 11.36
CA LYS A 98 -7.82 -9.21 12.06
C LYS A 98 -8.05 -8.34 13.31
N ARG A 99 -7.02 -8.17 14.14
CA ARG A 99 -7.10 -7.32 15.35
C ARG A 99 -7.30 -5.85 15.01
N CYS A 100 -6.59 -5.33 14.00
CA CYS A 100 -6.82 -3.96 13.55
C CYS A 100 -8.28 -3.74 13.14
N TYR A 101 -8.88 -4.67 12.40
CA TYR A 101 -10.28 -4.61 11.99
C TYR A 101 -11.31 -4.92 13.10
N GLU A 102 -10.88 -5.43 14.25
CA GLU A 102 -11.71 -5.54 15.46
C GLU A 102 -11.79 -4.19 16.19
N GLU A 103 -10.76 -3.34 16.07
CA GLU A 103 -10.69 -2.02 16.72
C GLU A 103 -11.11 -0.86 15.80
N SER A 104 -10.93 -1.00 14.48
CA SER A 104 -11.27 0.02 13.48
C SER A 104 -11.48 -0.56 12.09
N ASP A 105 -12.46 -0.07 11.35
CA ASP A 105 -12.63 -0.42 9.93
C ASP A 105 -11.50 0.11 9.02
N MET A 106 -10.56 0.88 9.55
CA MET A 106 -9.48 1.51 8.79
C MET A 106 -8.13 1.15 9.38
N CYS A 107 -7.16 0.84 8.52
CA CYS A 107 -5.84 0.42 8.97
C CYS A 107 -4.75 0.90 8.00
N PHE A 108 -3.74 1.57 8.55
CA PHE A 108 -2.46 1.75 7.87
C PHE A 108 -1.69 0.44 7.91
N MET A 109 -1.11 0.06 6.78
CA MET A 109 -0.19 -1.06 6.71
C MET A 109 1.13 -0.60 6.14
N THR A 110 2.19 -0.72 6.95
CA THR A 110 3.56 -0.42 6.53
C THR A 110 4.32 -1.72 6.36
N VAL A 111 4.99 -1.87 5.22
CA VAL A 111 5.80 -3.05 4.91
C VAL A 111 7.23 -2.61 4.58
N GLY A 112 8.21 -3.29 5.17
CA GLY A 112 9.64 -3.03 4.98
C GLY A 112 10.22 -2.05 6.01
N ASN A 113 11.55 -2.11 6.20
CA ASN A 113 12.28 -1.25 7.13
C ASN A 113 12.94 -0.05 6.42
N TYR A 114 13.63 -0.29 5.30
CA TYR A 114 14.14 0.77 4.42
C TYR A 114 14.54 0.16 3.05
N PRO A 115 13.91 0.57 1.93
CA PRO A 115 12.73 1.44 1.85
C PRO A 115 11.50 0.77 2.49
N SER A 116 10.70 1.55 3.20
CA SER A 116 9.39 1.14 3.71
C SER A 116 8.29 1.68 2.83
N CYS A 117 7.11 1.08 2.91
CA CYS A 117 6.05 1.38 1.97
C CYS A 117 4.68 1.21 2.64
N THR A 118 3.96 2.31 2.78
CA THR A 118 2.68 2.36 3.49
C THR A 118 1.51 2.36 2.52
N ILE A 119 0.48 1.58 2.86
CA ILE A 119 -0.82 1.53 2.18
C ILE A 119 -1.94 1.77 3.18
N GLY A 120 -3.05 2.32 2.70
CA GLY A 120 -4.27 2.49 3.47
C GLY A 120 -5.25 1.38 3.13
N THR A 121 -5.85 0.78 4.15
CA THR A 121 -6.85 -0.28 3.96
C THR A 121 -8.14 0.07 4.69
N LYS A 122 -9.28 -0.32 4.11
CA LYS A 122 -10.60 -0.17 4.71
C LYS A 122 -11.36 -1.49 4.67
N LYS A 123 -12.16 -1.74 5.69
CA LYS A 123 -13.23 -2.70 5.69
C LYS A 123 -14.55 -1.96 5.46
N THR A 124 -15.30 -2.38 4.46
CA THR A 124 -16.57 -1.75 4.07
C THR A 124 -17.74 -2.40 4.82
N ALA A 125 -18.90 -1.75 4.81
CA ALA A 125 -20.10 -2.27 5.46
C ALA A 125 -20.54 -3.64 4.89
N ASP A 126 -20.34 -3.87 3.58
CA ASP A 126 -20.58 -5.15 2.91
C ASP A 126 -19.46 -6.18 3.11
N GLN A 127 -18.60 -5.99 4.13
CA GLN A 127 -17.51 -6.90 4.51
C GLN A 127 -16.45 -7.11 3.44
N MET A 128 -16.29 -6.15 2.54
CA MET A 128 -15.22 -6.12 1.55
C MET A 128 -14.02 -5.37 2.10
N TYR A 129 -12.85 -5.65 1.54
CA TYR A 129 -11.61 -4.97 1.91
C TYR A 129 -11.12 -4.14 0.74
N LEU A 130 -10.98 -2.83 0.95
CA LEU A 130 -10.42 -1.91 -0.02
C LEU A 130 -8.99 -1.57 0.36
N VAL A 131 -8.12 -1.46 -0.63
CA VAL A 131 -6.72 -1.08 -0.45
C VAL A 131 -6.37 0.02 -1.43
N MET A 132 -5.84 1.12 -0.92
CA MET A 132 -5.18 2.13 -1.73
C MET A 132 -3.67 1.88 -1.71
N ASP A 133 -3.11 1.51 -2.87
CA ASP A 133 -1.66 1.46 -3.08
C ASP A 133 -1.26 2.59 -4.03
N SER A 134 -0.62 3.63 -3.47
CA SER A 134 -0.24 4.84 -4.20
C SER A 134 1.01 4.66 -5.09
N HIS A 135 1.62 3.49 -5.08
CA HIS A 135 2.85 3.20 -5.81
C HIS A 135 2.52 2.67 -7.21
N SER A 136 3.52 2.60 -8.09
CA SER A 136 3.35 2.12 -9.46
C SER A 136 2.90 0.65 -9.47
N ARG A 137 1.64 0.41 -9.85
CA ARG A 137 1.03 -0.91 -10.00
C ARG A 137 0.37 -1.10 -11.37
N ASP A 138 0.24 -2.36 -11.77
CA ASP A 138 -0.69 -2.78 -12.82
C ASP A 138 -2.11 -2.96 -12.26
N GLU A 139 -3.08 -3.27 -13.14
CA GLU A 139 -4.49 -3.47 -12.78
C GLU A 139 -4.72 -4.63 -11.79
N SER A 140 -3.78 -5.58 -11.70
CA SER A 140 -3.81 -6.69 -10.76
C SER A 140 -3.14 -6.36 -9.41
N GLY A 141 -2.59 -5.15 -9.28
CA GLY A 141 -1.88 -4.71 -8.08
C GLY A 141 -0.42 -5.16 -8.02
N LYS A 142 0.17 -5.64 -9.11
CA LYS A 142 1.59 -6.02 -9.15
C LYS A 142 2.47 -4.81 -9.41
N SER A 143 3.67 -4.80 -8.83
CA SER A 143 4.64 -3.72 -9.02
C SER A 143 5.16 -3.70 -10.45
N VAL A 144 5.05 -2.56 -11.13
CA VAL A 144 5.60 -2.33 -12.48
C VAL A 144 6.18 -0.91 -12.57
N PRO A 145 7.25 -0.65 -13.35
CA PRO A 145 7.92 0.66 -13.38
C PRO A 145 6.99 1.82 -13.78
N ASP A 146 6.23 1.65 -14.86
CA ASP A 146 5.33 2.68 -15.41
C ASP A 146 3.87 2.49 -14.98
N GLY A 147 3.69 1.92 -13.79
CA GLY A 147 2.39 1.65 -13.20
C GLY A 147 1.69 2.90 -12.69
N LYS A 148 0.45 2.72 -12.25
CA LYS A 148 -0.37 3.77 -11.63
C LYS A 148 -0.74 3.38 -10.21
N ALA A 149 -1.16 4.36 -9.42
CA ALA A 149 -1.82 4.06 -8.16
C ALA A 149 -3.12 3.28 -8.41
N VAL A 150 -3.47 2.41 -7.48
CA VAL A 150 -4.64 1.54 -7.60
C VAL A 150 -5.44 1.51 -6.32
N VAL A 151 -6.76 1.37 -6.48
CA VAL A 151 -7.67 0.95 -5.42
C VAL A 151 -8.12 -0.48 -5.75
N LEU A 152 -7.77 -1.42 -4.89
CA LEU A 152 -8.09 -2.84 -5.07
C LEU A 152 -9.20 -3.24 -4.10
N ARG A 153 -10.09 -4.13 -4.55
CA ARG A 153 -11.20 -4.66 -3.76
C ARG A 153 -11.06 -6.17 -3.58
N PHE A 154 -11.07 -6.62 -2.34
CA PHE A 154 -10.96 -8.04 -1.96
C PHE A 154 -12.21 -8.50 -1.22
N ARG A 155 -12.64 -9.74 -1.50
CA ARG A 155 -13.84 -10.36 -0.90
C ARG A 155 -13.55 -11.04 0.43
N SER A 156 -12.29 -11.27 0.75
CA SER A 156 -11.89 -11.93 1.99
C SER A 156 -10.58 -11.39 2.51
N LEU A 157 -10.39 -11.53 3.82
CA LEU A 157 -9.13 -11.20 4.49
C LEU A 157 -7.97 -12.02 3.91
N ASP A 158 -8.19 -13.27 3.50
CA ASP A 158 -7.15 -14.12 2.90
C ASP A 158 -6.65 -13.60 1.55
N GLN A 159 -7.54 -13.03 0.73
CA GLN A 159 -7.15 -12.38 -0.53
C GLN A 159 -6.29 -11.13 -0.25
N LEU A 160 -6.71 -10.31 0.71
CA LEU A 160 -5.93 -9.14 1.15
C LEU A 160 -4.55 -9.56 1.67
N VAL A 161 -4.48 -10.56 2.54
CA VAL A 161 -3.22 -11.10 3.09
C VAL A 161 -2.31 -11.61 1.97
N THR A 162 -2.87 -12.28 0.97
CA THR A 162 -2.10 -12.77 -0.20
C THR A 162 -1.49 -11.60 -0.96
N TYR A 163 -2.30 -10.58 -1.26
CA TYR A 163 -1.83 -9.35 -1.91
C TYR A 163 -0.67 -8.68 -1.14
N ILE A 164 -0.79 -8.56 0.18
CA ILE A 164 0.25 -7.97 1.04
C ILE A 164 1.54 -8.81 1.04
N ARG A 165 1.42 -10.14 1.08
CA ARG A 165 2.58 -11.04 1.02
C ARG A 165 3.30 -10.92 -0.32
N ASP A 166 2.57 -10.91 -1.42
CA ASP A 166 3.15 -10.77 -2.77
C ASP A 166 3.89 -9.43 -2.89
N ARG A 167 3.32 -8.37 -2.33
CA ARG A 167 3.94 -7.05 -2.25
C ARG A 167 5.24 -7.06 -1.43
N PHE A 168 5.25 -7.71 -0.27
CA PHE A 168 6.46 -7.88 0.53
C PHE A 168 7.55 -8.65 -0.23
N ASN A 169 7.17 -9.76 -0.87
CA ASN A 169 8.10 -10.57 -1.65
C ASN A 169 8.73 -9.74 -2.80
N ALA A 170 7.93 -8.93 -3.49
CA ALA A 170 8.43 -8.03 -4.52
C ALA A 170 9.42 -7.00 -3.95
N LEU A 171 9.15 -6.44 -2.77
CA LEU A 171 10.05 -5.50 -2.10
C LEU A 171 11.37 -6.18 -1.67
N VAL A 172 11.31 -7.39 -1.12
CA VAL A 172 12.49 -8.17 -0.75
C VAL A 172 13.34 -8.48 -1.98
N LEU A 173 12.71 -8.90 -3.09
CA LEU A 173 13.42 -9.11 -4.35
C LEU A 173 14.15 -7.83 -4.78
N LEU A 174 13.46 -6.68 -4.82
CA LEU A 174 14.09 -5.40 -5.17
C LEU A 174 15.29 -5.04 -4.27
N ILE A 175 15.23 -5.35 -2.96
CA ILE A 175 16.34 -5.09 -2.02
C ILE A 175 17.50 -6.06 -2.26
N VAL A 176 17.22 -7.36 -2.43
CA VAL A 176 18.24 -8.38 -2.74
C VAL A 176 18.93 -8.06 -4.07
N HIS A 177 18.17 -7.59 -5.06
CA HIS A 177 18.67 -7.16 -6.38
C HIS A 177 19.45 -5.84 -6.35
N LYS A 178 19.38 -5.01 -5.29
CA LYS A 178 20.25 -3.83 -5.18
C LYS A 178 21.67 -4.16 -4.72
N GLY A 179 21.87 -5.34 -4.11
CA GLY A 179 23.19 -5.81 -3.68
C GLY A 179 23.87 -6.78 -4.65
N ILE A 180 23.19 -7.17 -5.74
CA ILE A 180 23.67 -8.12 -6.74
C ILE A 180 23.24 -7.57 -8.10
N ASP A 181 24.18 -7.38 -9.02
CA ASP A 181 23.87 -6.95 -10.38
C ASP A 181 23.03 -8.03 -11.06
N ILE A 182 21.72 -7.80 -11.18
CA ILE A 182 20.78 -8.79 -11.65
C ILE A 182 20.17 -8.36 -12.97
N ASP A 183 20.43 -9.19 -13.97
CA ASP A 183 19.86 -9.09 -15.31
C ASP A 183 18.34 -9.29 -15.23
N ILE A 184 17.63 -8.18 -15.27
CA ILE A 184 16.17 -8.12 -15.25
C ILE A 184 15.58 -8.93 -16.41
N GLN A 185 16.25 -9.00 -17.57
CA GLN A 185 15.76 -9.79 -18.69
C GLN A 185 15.89 -11.29 -18.47
N ALA A 186 16.99 -11.73 -17.84
CA ALA A 186 17.14 -13.13 -17.48
C ALA A 186 16.05 -13.58 -16.47
N VAL A 187 15.68 -12.72 -15.52
CA VAL A 187 14.60 -13.00 -14.55
C VAL A 187 13.23 -13.04 -15.22
N LEU A 188 12.92 -12.07 -16.08
CA LEU A 188 11.67 -12.03 -16.85
C LEU A 188 11.55 -13.26 -17.77
N ASP A 189 12.63 -13.66 -18.44
CA ASP A 189 12.67 -14.85 -19.29
C ASP A 189 12.47 -16.14 -18.48
N MET A 190 13.03 -16.21 -17.27
CA MET A 190 12.87 -17.35 -16.38
C MET A 190 11.43 -17.47 -15.85
N PHE A 191 10.79 -16.34 -15.53
CA PHE A 191 9.36 -16.29 -15.19
C PHE A 191 8.48 -16.65 -16.38
N ALA A 192 8.79 -16.15 -17.58
CA ALA A 192 8.07 -16.46 -18.82
C ALA A 192 8.20 -17.95 -19.21
N ARG A 193 9.32 -18.61 -18.88
CA ARG A 193 9.48 -20.06 -19.03
C ARG A 193 8.63 -20.86 -18.05
N LYS A 194 8.52 -20.40 -16.81
CA LYS A 194 7.75 -21.09 -15.75
C LYS A 194 6.24 -20.90 -15.89
N TYR A 195 5.82 -19.78 -16.48
CA TYR A 195 4.43 -19.46 -16.79
C TYR A 195 4.33 -19.05 -18.26
N PRO A 196 4.29 -20.01 -19.20
CA PRO A 196 4.28 -19.72 -20.63
C PRO A 196 3.08 -18.82 -20.98
N ARG A 197 3.43 -17.65 -21.50
CA ARG A 197 2.62 -16.48 -21.88
C ARG A 197 1.13 -16.79 -22.19
N ARG A 198 0.24 -16.24 -21.37
CA ARG A 198 -1.05 -15.66 -21.82
C ARG A 198 -1.02 -14.14 -21.64
N MET A 199 -0.14 -13.46 -22.38
CA MET A 199 -0.34 -12.05 -22.73
C MET A 199 0.64 -11.68 -23.83
N LEU A 200 0.10 -11.44 -25.03
CA LEU A 200 0.78 -10.75 -26.11
C LEU A 200 0.73 -9.26 -25.78
N LEU A 201 1.86 -8.67 -25.41
CA LEU A 201 2.10 -7.27 -25.71
C LEU A 201 3.07 -7.26 -26.88
N LEU A 202 2.53 -7.02 -28.06
CA LEU A 202 3.31 -6.56 -29.21
C LEU A 202 3.95 -5.24 -28.79
N ASN A 203 5.28 -5.17 -28.91
CA ASN A 203 6.02 -3.93 -28.77
C ASN A 203 5.50 -2.94 -29.85
N PRO A 204 4.91 -1.77 -29.49
CA PRO A 204 4.48 -0.79 -30.48
C PRO A 204 5.66 0.02 -31.08
N LEU A 205 6.91 -0.38 -30.84
CA LEU A 205 8.12 0.21 -31.43
C LEU A 205 9.07 -0.87 -31.98
N ALA A 206 8.58 -1.70 -32.88
CA ALA A 206 9.38 -2.50 -33.82
C ALA A 206 8.76 -2.43 -35.22
#